data_AF-A0A957WWT9-F1
#
_entry.id   AF-A0A957WWT9-F1
#
_cell.length_a   1.000
_cell.length_b   1.000
_cell.length_c   1.000
_cell.angle_alpha   90.00
_cell.angle_beta   90.00
_cell.angle_gamma   90.00
#
_symmetry.space_group_name_H-M   'P 1'
#
loop_
_entity.id
_entity.type
_entity.pdbx_description
1 polymer ?
#
loop_
_entity_poly.entity_id
_entity_poly.type
_entity_poly.pdbx_seq_one_letter_code
_entity_poly.pdbx_strand_id
1 'polypeptide(L)'
;MLFALAAFAWVVWLGGLSVGWDTLNHHVYLGWMAVEGGRLNQDVFAAGSMSCQYPYAYGPLYWLQAHGATGVQAALVLALPAVGAAPAVWLIAWSLFPRRGGTAGLVRFAWAALAFLSPLWWSLLDSTSNDIASSLPMIWAFALVLWRGACDLEARECYPGGAAVLQGSGPWMAAAGAMVALALAVKISQAFAALGVLVVAVATAPRWSTIGLRVLAFGAGGVAAALLVWWPWAKQTWESCGSPIYPMLADQLRPWVGHLP
;
A
#
# COMPACT_ATOMS: atom_id res chain seq x y z
N MET A 1 10.26 -7.00 16.24
CA MET A 1 11.68 -6.73 16.56
C MET A 1 12.62 -7.61 15.76
N LEU A 2 12.58 -8.95 15.88
CA LEU A 2 13.46 -9.86 15.12
C LEU A 2 13.39 -9.67 13.59
N PHE A 3 12.17 -9.55 13.04
CA PHE A 3 11.99 -9.30 11.60
C PHE A 3 12.65 -7.98 11.13
N ALA A 4 12.51 -6.92 11.91
CA ALA A 4 13.13 -5.63 11.59
C ALA A 4 14.66 -5.73 11.59
N LEU A 5 15.23 -6.41 12.59
CA LEU A 5 16.67 -6.65 12.68
C LEU A 5 17.16 -7.47 11.49
N ALA A 6 16.42 -8.52 11.08
CA ALA A 6 16.76 -9.32 9.92
C ALA A 6 16.70 -8.50 8.61
N ALA A 7 15.65 -7.69 8.42
CA ALA A 7 15.51 -6.82 7.26
C ALA A 7 16.65 -5.80 7.15
N PHE A 8 17.01 -5.13 8.25
CA PHE A 8 18.12 -4.17 8.24
C PHE A 8 19.48 -4.84 8.11
N ALA A 9 19.70 -5.97 8.79
CA ALA A 9 20.93 -6.74 8.63
C ALA A 9 21.12 -7.22 7.18
N TRP A 10 20.03 -7.62 6.52
CA TRP A 10 20.04 -7.98 5.11
C TRP A 10 20.45 -6.82 4.21
N VAL A 11 19.85 -5.64 4.40
CA VAL A 11 20.21 -4.42 3.65
C VAL A 11 21.69 -4.04 3.85
N VAL A 12 22.18 -4.09 5.09
CA VAL A 12 23.59 -3.80 5.39
C VAL A 12 24.51 -4.83 4.73
N TRP A 13 24.14 -6.11 4.76
CA TRP A 13 24.92 -7.19 4.15
C TRP A 13 25.03 -7.06 2.63
N LEU A 14 23.97 -6.60 1.95
CA LEU A 14 23.99 -6.33 0.50
C LEU A 14 24.89 -5.13 0.11
N GLY A 15 25.26 -4.29 1.07
CA GLY A 15 26.23 -3.21 0.85
C GLY A 15 25.66 -1.93 0.22
N GLY A 16 24.34 -1.84 0.00
CA GLY A 16 23.69 -0.60 -0.41
C GLY A 16 22.45 -0.79 -1.27
N LEU A 17 21.90 0.34 -1.73
CA LEU A 17 20.77 0.41 -2.63
C LEU A 17 21.13 -0.13 -4.02
N SER A 18 20.37 -1.10 -4.50
CA SER A 18 20.43 -1.60 -5.87
C SER A 18 19.86 -0.58 -6.85
N VAL A 19 20.70 -0.13 -7.77
CA VAL A 19 20.34 0.85 -8.81
C VAL A 19 20.01 0.09 -10.09
N GLY A 20 18.72 -0.11 -10.33
CA GLY A 20 18.21 -0.71 -11.55
C GLY A 20 17.99 0.30 -12.69
N TRP A 21 17.58 -0.22 -13.84
CA TRP A 21 17.19 0.60 -15.00
C TRP A 21 16.09 1.60 -14.63
N ASP A 22 15.06 1.18 -13.89
CA ASP A 22 13.96 2.05 -13.44
C ASP A 22 14.46 3.22 -12.57
N THR A 23 15.43 2.97 -11.70
CA THR A 23 16.04 4.02 -10.87
C THR A 23 16.63 5.14 -11.72
N LEU A 24 17.43 4.74 -12.72
CA LEU A 24 18.17 5.66 -13.58
C LEU A 24 17.27 6.40 -14.57
N ASN A 25 16.17 5.78 -14.98
CA ASN A 25 15.31 6.34 -16.02
C ASN A 25 14.15 7.16 -15.47
N HIS A 26 13.60 6.81 -14.30
CA HIS A 26 12.41 7.52 -13.82
C HIS A 26 12.26 7.65 -12.30
N HIS A 27 12.77 6.76 -11.45
CA HIS A 27 12.54 6.92 -10.00
C HIS A 27 13.16 8.21 -9.43
N VAL A 28 14.38 8.55 -9.85
CA VAL A 28 15.02 9.81 -9.40
C VAL A 28 14.26 11.03 -9.92
N TYR A 29 13.82 11.00 -11.19
CA TYR A 29 13.06 12.09 -11.80
C TYR A 29 11.69 12.28 -11.13
N LEU A 30 10.96 11.19 -10.88
CA LEU A 30 9.69 11.23 -10.15
C LEU A 30 9.91 11.76 -8.73
N GLY A 31 10.94 11.28 -8.03
CA GLY A 31 11.27 11.77 -6.69
C GLY A 31 11.62 13.26 -6.67
N TRP A 32 12.34 13.75 -7.68
CA TRP A 32 12.64 15.16 -7.86
C TRP A 32 11.37 16.00 -8.03
N MET A 33 10.45 15.59 -8.91
CA MET A 33 9.17 16.27 -9.07
C MET A 33 8.32 16.29 -7.80
N ALA A 34 8.38 15.22 -6.99
CA ALA A 34 7.69 15.16 -5.72
C ALA A 34 8.22 16.18 -4.69
N VAL A 35 9.52 16.49 -4.73
CA VAL A 35 10.20 17.33 -3.74
C VAL A 35 10.33 18.78 -4.19
N GLU A 36 10.78 19.01 -5.42
CA GLU A 36 11.07 20.35 -5.96
C GLU A 36 9.87 20.97 -6.72
N GLY A 37 8.80 20.21 -6.90
CA GLY A 37 7.57 20.64 -7.57
C GLY A 37 7.37 20.02 -8.96
N GLY A 38 6.10 19.82 -9.31
CA GLY A 38 5.72 19.16 -10.55
C GLY A 38 6.02 20.01 -11.79
N ARG A 39 6.74 19.42 -12.75
CA ARG A 39 7.12 20.04 -14.03
C ARG A 39 6.53 19.33 -15.24
N LEU A 40 5.42 18.60 -15.05
CA LEU A 40 4.77 17.85 -16.13
C LEU A 40 4.36 18.72 -17.32
N ASN A 41 4.12 20.01 -17.10
CA ASN A 41 3.81 20.99 -18.15
C ASN A 41 5.05 21.50 -18.92
N GLN A 42 6.26 21.22 -18.44
CA GLN A 42 7.54 21.62 -19.05
C GLN A 42 8.25 20.40 -19.64
N ASP A 43 8.30 19.33 -18.86
CA ASP A 43 9.07 18.13 -19.12
C ASP A 43 8.16 17.04 -19.70
N VAL A 44 7.64 17.30 -20.90
CA VAL A 44 6.58 16.48 -21.52
C VAL A 44 6.92 14.99 -21.58
N PHE A 45 8.21 14.62 -21.69
CA PHE A 45 8.64 13.23 -21.89
C PHE A 45 9.99 12.86 -21.25
N ALA A 46 10.41 13.52 -20.16
CA ALA A 46 11.73 13.27 -19.54
C ALA A 46 11.94 11.81 -19.07
N ALA A 47 10.88 11.18 -18.53
CA ALA A 47 10.85 9.77 -18.14
C ALA A 47 9.88 8.95 -19.02
N GLY A 48 9.62 9.41 -20.24
CA GLY A 48 8.59 8.80 -21.08
C GLY A 48 7.18 8.91 -20.48
N SER A 49 6.36 7.90 -20.72
CA SER A 49 5.05 7.78 -20.07
C SER A 49 5.11 7.61 -18.55
N MET A 50 6.28 7.25 -18.02
CA MET A 50 6.48 7.07 -16.58
C MET A 50 6.45 8.41 -15.83
N SER A 51 6.70 9.55 -16.51
CA SER A 51 6.56 10.89 -15.91
C SER A 51 5.19 11.11 -15.28
N CYS A 52 4.14 10.52 -15.85
CA CYS A 52 2.76 10.69 -15.42
C CYS A 52 2.36 9.78 -14.23
N GLN A 53 3.27 8.93 -13.74
CA GLN A 53 3.02 8.10 -12.56
C GLN A 53 3.07 8.89 -11.27
N TYR A 54 2.52 8.31 -10.19
CA TYR A 54 2.46 8.96 -8.88
C TYR A 54 3.87 9.14 -8.27
N PRO A 55 4.36 10.38 -8.10
CA PRO A 55 5.78 10.66 -7.89
C PRO A 55 6.18 10.55 -6.42
N TYR A 56 5.23 10.76 -5.51
CA TYR A 56 5.52 10.88 -4.08
C TYR A 56 6.08 9.59 -3.46
N ALA A 57 5.86 8.43 -4.11
CA ALA A 57 6.46 7.16 -3.70
C ALA A 57 8.01 7.18 -3.79
N TYR A 58 8.56 8.03 -4.66
CA TYR A 58 9.99 8.14 -4.91
C TYR A 58 10.63 9.38 -4.28
N GLY A 59 9.82 10.27 -3.70
CA GLY A 59 10.29 11.47 -3.00
C GLY A 59 11.37 11.19 -1.93
N PRO A 60 11.20 10.17 -1.06
CA PRO A 60 12.21 9.83 -0.06
C PRO A 60 13.57 9.45 -0.66
N LEU A 61 13.59 8.71 -1.77
CA LEU A 61 14.84 8.35 -2.47
C LEU A 61 15.59 9.61 -2.92
N TYR A 62 14.90 10.49 -3.66
CA TYR A 62 15.50 11.71 -4.17
C TYR A 62 15.98 12.62 -3.04
N TRP A 63 15.15 12.83 -2.01
CA TRP A 63 15.50 13.67 -0.87
C TRP A 63 16.77 13.19 -0.17
N LEU A 64 16.90 11.88 0.07
CA LEU A 64 18.08 11.29 0.69
C LEU A 64 19.34 11.49 -0.16
N GLN A 65 19.23 11.27 -1.48
CA GLN A 65 20.36 11.47 -2.40
C GLN A 65 20.79 12.94 -2.50
N ALA A 66 19.83 13.86 -2.57
CA ALA A 66 20.09 15.30 -2.61
C ALA A 66 20.81 15.81 -1.34
N HIS A 67 20.65 15.12 -0.21
CA HIS A 67 21.30 15.44 1.06
C HIS A 67 22.53 14.54 1.36
N GLY A 68 23.06 13.85 0.35
CA GLY A 68 24.31 13.10 0.46
C GLY A 68 24.23 11.79 1.23
N ALA A 69 23.04 11.20 1.39
CA ALA A 69 22.90 9.89 1.99
C ALA A 69 23.64 8.82 1.17
N THR A 70 24.32 7.89 1.86
CA THR A 70 24.94 6.74 1.21
C THR A 70 23.88 5.76 0.70
N GLY A 71 24.24 4.87 -0.23
CA GLY A 71 23.33 3.83 -0.71
C GLY A 71 22.76 2.96 0.41
N VAL A 72 23.56 2.65 1.44
CA VAL A 72 23.11 1.89 2.61
C VAL A 72 22.08 2.69 3.43
N GLN A 73 22.35 3.97 3.68
CA GLN A 73 21.41 4.84 4.40
C GLN A 73 20.08 4.97 3.65
N ALA A 74 20.13 5.16 2.33
CA ALA A 74 18.94 5.21 1.49
C ALA A 74 18.14 3.92 1.56
N ALA A 75 18.79 2.76 1.37
CA ALA A 75 18.13 1.46 1.44
C ALA A 75 17.50 1.18 2.82
N LEU A 76 18.18 1.54 3.92
CA LEU A 76 17.62 1.37 5.27
C LEU A 76 16.34 2.16 5.48
N VAL A 77 16.28 3.41 5.01
CA VAL A 77 15.08 4.25 5.09
C VAL A 77 13.97 3.70 4.19
N LEU A 78 14.28 3.33 2.95
CA LEU A 78 13.32 2.76 2.02
C LEU A 78 12.78 1.39 2.44
N ALA A 79 13.52 0.65 3.29
CA ALA A 79 13.09 -0.62 3.87
C ALA A 79 12.15 -0.47 5.08
N LEU A 80 11.96 0.74 5.64
CA LEU A 80 11.07 0.96 6.79
C LEU A 80 9.63 0.48 6.58
N PRO A 81 9.00 0.69 5.40
CA PRO A 81 7.67 0.15 5.13
C PRO A 81 7.59 -1.38 5.25
N ALA A 82 8.67 -2.10 4.90
CA ALA A 82 8.71 -3.55 5.03
C ALA A 82 8.54 -3.99 6.49
N VAL A 83 9.18 -3.28 7.42
CA VAL A 83 9.06 -3.55 8.86
C VAL A 83 7.61 -3.41 9.34
N GLY A 84 6.87 -2.46 8.77
CA GLY A 84 5.45 -2.24 9.05
C GLY A 84 4.53 -3.37 8.58
N ALA A 85 4.99 -4.26 7.68
CA ALA A 85 4.18 -5.36 7.18
C ALA A 85 4.08 -6.52 8.19
N ALA A 86 5.12 -6.74 9.01
CA ALA A 86 5.15 -7.82 10.00
C ALA A 86 3.97 -7.82 10.99
N PRO A 87 3.60 -6.70 11.65
CA PRO A 87 2.42 -6.68 12.51
C PRO A 87 1.11 -6.92 11.75
N ALA A 88 0.99 -6.43 10.51
CA ALA A 88 -0.20 -6.65 9.69
C ALA A 88 -0.36 -8.13 9.30
N VAL A 89 0.72 -8.78 8.87
CA VAL A 89 0.75 -10.22 8.58
C VAL A 89 0.45 -11.05 9.83
N TRP A 90 1.01 -10.67 10.99
CA TRP A 90 0.68 -11.32 12.26
C TRP A 90 -0.82 -11.19 12.58
N LEU A 91 -1.41 -10.01 12.36
CA LEU A 91 -2.83 -9.77 12.61
C LEU A 91 -3.72 -10.59 11.66
N ILE A 92 -3.32 -10.75 10.39
CA ILE A 92 -3.98 -11.65 9.44
C ILE A 92 -3.92 -13.09 9.95
N ALA A 93 -2.74 -13.59 10.33
CA ALA A 93 -2.58 -14.94 10.88
C ALA A 93 -3.41 -15.13 12.16
N TRP A 94 -3.45 -14.12 13.03
CA TRP A 94 -4.28 -14.14 14.23
C TRP A 94 -5.78 -14.24 13.93
N SER A 95 -6.22 -13.68 12.81
CA SER A 95 -7.62 -13.64 12.40
C SER A 95 -8.08 -14.93 11.71
N LEU A 96 -7.16 -15.66 11.07
CA LEU A 96 -7.48 -16.86 10.27
C LEU A 96 -7.22 -18.17 11.01
N PHE A 97 -6.29 -18.19 11.97
CA PHE A 97 -5.88 -19.42 12.65
C PHE A 97 -6.42 -19.49 14.08
N PRO A 98 -6.50 -20.71 14.67
CA PRO A 98 -7.02 -20.90 16.03
C PRO A 98 -6.36 -19.97 17.05
N ARG A 99 -7.17 -19.38 17.93
CA ARG A 99 -6.71 -18.46 18.98
C ARG A 99 -6.26 -19.17 20.26
N ARG A 100 -6.85 -20.34 20.53
CA ARG A 100 -6.66 -21.16 21.73
C ARG A 100 -6.15 -22.56 21.38
N GLY A 101 -5.52 -23.22 22.34
CA GLY A 101 -4.92 -24.55 22.19
C GLY A 101 -3.39 -24.50 22.30
N GLY A 102 -2.77 -25.63 22.66
CA GLY A 102 -1.33 -25.71 22.95
C GLY A 102 -0.42 -25.32 21.79
N THR A 103 -0.89 -25.44 20.55
CA THR A 103 -0.12 -25.16 19.32
C THR A 103 -0.56 -23.89 18.58
N ALA A 104 -1.61 -23.20 19.03
CA ALA A 104 -2.20 -22.05 18.34
C ALA A 104 -1.21 -20.90 18.11
N GLY A 105 -0.34 -20.62 19.09
CA GLY A 105 0.72 -19.62 18.95
C GLY A 105 1.75 -20.01 17.88
N LEU A 106 2.16 -21.29 17.90
CA LEU A 106 3.16 -21.81 16.95
C LEU A 106 2.65 -21.79 15.51
N VAL A 107 1.39 -22.18 15.28
CA VAL A 107 0.79 -22.16 13.94
C VAL A 107 0.75 -20.73 13.39
N ARG A 108 0.31 -19.75 14.18
CA ARG A 108 0.28 -18.34 13.78
C ARG A 108 1.68 -17.79 13.49
N PHE A 109 2.65 -18.15 14.32
CA PHE A 109 4.04 -17.76 14.11
C PHE A 109 4.63 -18.37 12.84
N ALA A 110 4.43 -19.67 12.62
CA ALA A 110 4.91 -20.36 11.43
C ALA A 110 4.32 -19.76 10.15
N TRP A 111 3.02 -19.46 10.13
CA TRP A 111 2.36 -18.80 9.00
C TRP A 111 2.86 -17.38 8.76
N ALA A 112 3.00 -16.59 9.82
CA ALA A 112 3.56 -15.25 9.70
C ALA A 112 5.00 -15.28 9.20
N ALA A 113 5.81 -16.25 9.63
CA ALA A 113 7.17 -16.45 9.14
C ALA A 113 7.19 -16.85 7.66
N LEU A 114 6.35 -17.81 7.26
CA LEU A 114 6.24 -18.28 5.87
C LEU A 114 5.92 -17.15 4.88
N ALA A 115 5.08 -16.19 5.28
CA ALA A 115 4.77 -15.02 4.46
C ALA A 115 6.01 -14.20 4.07
N PHE A 116 7.05 -14.22 4.90
CA PHE A 116 8.32 -13.52 4.66
C PHE A 116 9.43 -14.43 4.14
N LEU A 117 9.20 -15.71 3.88
CA LEU A 117 10.22 -16.59 3.29
C LEU A 117 10.33 -16.47 1.77
N SER A 118 9.48 -15.66 1.14
CA SER A 118 9.55 -15.38 -0.30
C SER A 118 10.86 -14.67 -0.66
N PRO A 119 11.71 -15.22 -1.56
CA PRO A 119 12.92 -14.54 -2.00
C PRO A 119 12.65 -13.16 -2.61
N LEU A 120 11.49 -13.01 -3.27
CA LEU A 120 11.05 -11.75 -3.87
C LEU A 120 10.89 -10.64 -2.82
N TRP A 121 10.46 -10.97 -1.59
CA TRP A 121 10.32 -9.97 -0.53
C TRP A 121 11.70 -9.39 -0.16
N TRP A 122 12.70 -10.25 -0.01
CA TRP A 122 14.05 -9.87 0.38
C TRP A 122 14.81 -9.13 -0.72
N SER A 123 14.57 -9.49 -1.99
CA SER A 123 15.18 -8.81 -3.15
C SER A 123 14.62 -7.40 -3.40
N LEU A 124 13.55 -7.00 -2.70
CA LEU A 124 12.96 -5.68 -2.83
C LEU A 124 13.45 -4.70 -1.76
N LEU A 125 14.08 -5.19 -0.69
CA LEU A 125 14.49 -4.37 0.46
C LEU A 125 15.62 -3.38 0.16
N ASP A 126 16.49 -3.70 -0.79
CA ASP A 126 17.55 -2.82 -1.30
C ASP A 126 17.15 -2.15 -2.63
N SER A 127 15.93 -2.37 -3.11
CA SER A 127 15.46 -1.80 -4.37
C SER A 127 14.82 -0.43 -4.18
N THR A 128 14.72 0.31 -5.27
CA THR A 128 13.93 1.56 -5.35
C THR A 128 12.48 1.31 -5.77
N SER A 129 12.05 0.05 -5.88
CA SER A 129 10.68 -0.29 -6.27
C SER A 129 9.69 0.21 -5.22
N ASN A 130 8.57 0.75 -5.68
CA ASN A 130 7.44 1.12 -4.84
C ASN A 130 6.53 -0.07 -4.47
N ASP A 131 6.94 -1.32 -4.75
CA ASP A 131 6.17 -2.53 -4.43
C ASP A 131 5.94 -2.70 -2.92
N ILE A 132 6.97 -2.53 -2.09
CA ILE A 132 6.83 -2.61 -0.63
C ILE A 132 5.99 -1.44 -0.11
N ALA A 133 6.25 -0.23 -0.61
CA ALA A 133 5.51 0.96 -0.21
C ALA A 133 4.01 0.88 -0.56
N SER A 134 3.67 0.32 -1.73
CA SER A 134 2.26 0.11 -2.14
C SER A 134 1.60 -1.07 -1.44
N SER A 135 2.33 -2.16 -1.21
CA SER A 135 1.79 -3.36 -0.56
C SER A 135 1.54 -3.17 0.93
N LEU A 136 2.32 -2.33 1.63
CA LEU A 136 2.13 -2.07 3.06
C LEU A 136 0.69 -1.66 3.41
N PRO A 137 0.13 -0.56 2.86
CA PRO A 137 -1.24 -0.17 3.15
C PRO A 137 -2.24 -1.23 2.68
N MET A 138 -1.99 -1.92 1.56
CA MET A 138 -2.86 -3.01 1.10
C MET A 138 -2.95 -4.18 2.10
N ILE A 139 -1.81 -4.63 2.64
CA ILE A 139 -1.75 -5.70 3.65
C ILE A 139 -2.45 -5.23 4.93
N TRP A 140 -2.28 -3.97 5.34
CA TRP A 140 -3.04 -3.41 6.45
C TRP A 140 -4.54 -3.39 6.19
N ALA A 141 -5.00 -3.10 4.97
CA ALA A 141 -6.42 -3.17 4.64
C ALA A 141 -6.98 -4.59 4.84
N PHE A 142 -6.27 -5.62 4.35
CA PHE A 142 -6.63 -7.02 4.63
C PHE A 142 -6.65 -7.32 6.12
N ALA A 143 -5.60 -6.89 6.84
CA ALA A 143 -5.46 -7.15 8.27
C ALA A 143 -6.61 -6.54 9.08
N LEU A 144 -6.99 -5.29 8.80
CA LEU A 144 -8.08 -4.59 9.50
C LEU A 144 -9.43 -5.23 9.23
N VAL A 145 -9.72 -5.56 7.97
CA VAL A 145 -11.00 -6.18 7.59
C VAL A 145 -11.11 -7.59 8.18
N LEU A 146 -10.08 -8.41 8.07
CA LEU A 146 -10.07 -9.77 8.61
C LEU A 146 -10.16 -9.77 10.13
N TRP A 147 -9.38 -8.93 10.80
CA TRP A 147 -9.43 -8.83 12.25
C TRP A 147 -10.80 -8.38 12.74
N ARG A 148 -11.35 -7.32 12.13
CA ARG A 148 -12.68 -6.84 12.51
C ARG A 148 -13.75 -7.88 12.21
N GLY A 149 -13.66 -8.55 11.06
CA GLY A 149 -14.54 -9.65 10.68
C GLY A 149 -14.53 -10.79 11.68
N ALA A 150 -13.35 -11.26 12.06
CA ALA A 150 -13.17 -12.32 13.05
C ALA A 150 -13.71 -11.91 14.43
N CYS A 151 -13.57 -10.64 14.82
CA CYS A 151 -14.16 -10.13 16.06
C CYS A 151 -15.68 -9.94 16.00
N ASP A 152 -16.25 -9.64 14.84
CA ASP A 152 -17.71 -9.55 14.68
C ASP A 152 -18.38 -10.93 14.72
N LEU A 153 -17.72 -11.97 14.18
CA LEU A 153 -18.21 -13.35 14.22
C LEU A 153 -18.05 -13.99 15.61
N GLU A 154 -16.98 -13.63 16.33
CA GLU A 154 -16.62 -14.24 17.63
C GLU A 154 -16.50 -13.19 18.75
N ALA A 155 -17.52 -12.32 18.87
CA ALA A 155 -17.49 -11.15 19.76
C ALA A 155 -17.09 -11.43 21.22
N ARG A 156 -17.43 -12.62 21.75
CA ARG A 156 -17.09 -13.03 23.12
C ARG A 156 -15.59 -13.23 23.35
N GLU A 157 -14.83 -13.54 22.30
CA GLU A 157 -13.40 -13.80 22.40
C GLU A 157 -12.55 -12.54 22.24
N CYS A 158 -12.94 -11.62 21.36
CA CYS A 158 -12.21 -10.37 21.16
C CYS A 158 -12.43 -9.35 22.29
N TYR A 159 -13.58 -9.41 22.96
CA TYR A 159 -13.97 -8.44 23.97
C TYR A 159 -14.45 -9.11 25.26
N PRO A 160 -13.54 -9.69 26.05
CA PRO A 160 -13.88 -10.22 27.36
C PRO A 160 -14.38 -9.07 28.25
N GLY A 161 -15.68 -9.04 28.54
CA GLY A 161 -16.29 -8.01 29.42
C GLY A 161 -17.35 -7.11 28.76
N GLY A 162 -17.77 -7.35 27.52
CA GLY A 162 -18.98 -6.74 26.95
C GLY A 162 -18.87 -5.26 26.51
N ALA A 163 -17.73 -4.59 26.72
CA ALA A 163 -17.49 -3.22 26.27
C ALA A 163 -17.34 -3.06 24.73
N ALA A 164 -17.48 -4.15 23.98
CA ALA A 164 -17.28 -4.27 22.53
C ALA A 164 -18.21 -3.44 21.64
N VAL A 165 -19.39 -3.06 22.16
CA VAL A 165 -20.54 -2.71 21.33
C VAL A 165 -20.51 -1.25 20.84
N LEU A 166 -19.61 -0.41 21.39
CA LEU A 166 -19.61 1.02 21.11
C LEU A 166 -18.75 1.46 19.90
N GLN A 167 -17.89 0.60 19.34
CA GLN A 167 -17.19 0.90 18.09
C GLN A 167 -17.68 -0.05 17.00
N GLY A 168 -18.71 0.38 16.27
CA GLY A 168 -19.20 -0.35 15.09
C GLY A 168 -18.09 -0.65 14.08
N SER A 169 -18.33 -1.56 13.14
CA SER A 169 -17.33 -1.90 12.10
C SER A 169 -17.00 -0.74 11.15
N GLY A 170 -17.82 0.32 11.12
CA GLY A 170 -17.70 1.47 10.22
C GLY A 170 -16.31 2.12 10.16
N PRO A 171 -15.75 2.64 11.27
CA PRO A 171 -14.43 3.28 11.26
C PRO A 171 -13.31 2.38 10.76
N TRP A 172 -13.37 1.08 11.07
CA TRP A 172 -12.38 0.10 10.60
C TRP A 172 -12.51 -0.17 9.10
N MET A 173 -13.73 -0.23 8.58
CA MET A 173 -13.98 -0.34 7.13
C MET A 173 -13.51 0.92 6.40
N ALA A 174 -13.77 2.11 6.96
CA ALA A 174 -13.28 3.36 6.41
C ALA A 174 -11.75 3.43 6.40
N ALA A 175 -11.09 3.01 7.50
CA ALA A 175 -9.63 2.92 7.54
C ALA A 175 -9.10 1.93 6.48
N ALA A 176 -9.72 0.76 6.32
CA ALA A 176 -9.33 -0.21 5.30
C ALA A 176 -9.50 0.35 3.87
N GLY A 177 -10.61 1.04 3.60
CA GLY A 177 -10.84 1.71 2.32
C GLY A 177 -9.82 2.81 2.02
N ALA A 178 -9.47 3.61 3.03
CA ALA A 178 -8.42 4.61 2.94
C ALA A 178 -7.07 3.96 2.59
N MET A 179 -6.71 2.86 3.26
CA MET A 179 -5.48 2.11 2.98
C MET A 179 -5.46 1.53 1.57
N VAL A 180 -6.60 1.02 1.07
CA VAL A 180 -6.70 0.57 -0.33
C VAL A 180 -6.47 1.72 -1.30
N ALA A 181 -7.06 2.90 -1.06
CA ALA A 181 -6.84 4.07 -1.91
C ALA A 181 -5.37 4.54 -1.90
N LEU A 182 -4.71 4.51 -0.72
CA LEU A 182 -3.27 4.82 -0.62
C LEU A 182 -2.42 3.81 -1.43
N ALA A 183 -2.72 2.52 -1.34
CA ALA A 183 -2.03 1.48 -2.11
C ALA A 183 -2.16 1.72 -3.62
N LEU A 184 -3.38 2.02 -4.08
CA LEU A 184 -3.69 2.30 -5.49
C LEU A 184 -3.04 3.59 -5.99
N ALA A 185 -2.98 4.62 -5.14
CA ALA A 185 -2.31 5.87 -5.46
C ALA A 185 -0.83 5.63 -5.77
N VAL A 186 -0.15 4.81 -4.96
CA VAL A 186 1.25 4.43 -5.18
C VAL A 186 1.39 3.53 -6.40
N LYS A 187 0.53 2.50 -6.53
CA LYS A 187 0.64 1.52 -7.62
C LYS A 187 -0.73 0.96 -8.01
N ILE A 188 -1.19 1.33 -9.20
CA ILE A 188 -2.52 0.93 -9.69
C ILE A 188 -2.69 -0.59 -9.87
N SER A 189 -1.59 -1.34 -10.07
CA SER A 189 -1.63 -2.81 -10.16
C SER A 189 -2.18 -3.48 -8.89
N GLN A 190 -2.29 -2.75 -7.78
CA GLN A 190 -2.97 -3.18 -6.57
C GLN A 190 -4.50 -3.29 -6.71
N ALA A 191 -5.09 -2.94 -7.87
CA ALA A 191 -6.53 -3.03 -8.13
C ALA A 191 -7.10 -4.43 -7.91
N PHE A 192 -6.35 -5.49 -8.26
CA PHE A 192 -6.78 -6.86 -8.02
C PHE A 192 -6.84 -7.19 -6.52
N ALA A 193 -5.85 -6.74 -5.76
CA ALA A 193 -5.84 -6.90 -4.31
C ALA A 193 -6.97 -6.10 -3.64
N ALA A 194 -7.25 -4.89 -4.14
CA ALA A 194 -8.35 -4.04 -3.67
C ALA A 194 -9.72 -4.74 -3.80
N LEU A 195 -9.97 -5.41 -4.93
CA LEU A 195 -11.17 -6.24 -5.11
C LEU A 195 -11.22 -7.37 -4.09
N GLY A 196 -10.08 -8.02 -3.82
CA GLY A 196 -9.97 -9.03 -2.76
C GLY A 196 -10.36 -8.49 -1.38
N VAL A 197 -9.85 -7.31 -0.99
CA VAL A 197 -10.23 -6.67 0.29
C VAL A 197 -11.73 -6.42 0.37
N LEU A 198 -12.33 -5.90 -0.71
CA LEU A 198 -13.77 -5.65 -0.77
C LEU A 198 -14.58 -6.94 -0.61
N VAL A 199 -14.20 -8.02 -1.29
CA VAL A 199 -14.84 -9.33 -1.15
C VAL A 199 -14.76 -9.81 0.29
N VAL A 200 -13.60 -9.70 0.94
CA VAL A 200 -13.44 -10.09 2.34
C VAL A 200 -14.29 -9.20 3.28
N ALA A 201 -14.41 -7.89 2.99
CA ALA A 201 -15.22 -6.97 3.79
C ALA A 201 -16.72 -7.33 3.76
N VAL A 202 -17.20 -7.80 2.61
CA VAL A 202 -18.56 -8.31 2.42
C VAL A 202 -18.72 -9.69 3.07
N ALA A 203 -17.80 -10.62 2.80
CA ALA A 203 -17.87 -12.00 3.27
C ALA A 203 -17.79 -12.14 4.80
N THR A 204 -17.11 -11.21 5.47
CA THR A 204 -16.97 -11.20 6.93
C THR A 204 -18.07 -10.39 7.64
N ALA A 205 -19.13 -10.02 6.94
CA ALA A 205 -20.25 -9.29 7.55
C ALA A 205 -21.06 -10.23 8.45
N PRO A 206 -21.33 -9.86 9.72
CA PRO A 206 -22.07 -10.72 10.64
C PRO A 206 -23.54 -10.89 10.21
N ARG A 207 -24.08 -9.92 9.47
CA ARG A 207 -25.46 -9.91 8.96
C ARG A 207 -25.51 -9.27 7.59
N TRP A 208 -26.34 -9.80 6.69
CA TRP A 208 -26.59 -9.25 5.36
C TRP A 208 -27.01 -7.77 5.39
N SER A 209 -27.80 -7.37 6.38
CA SER A 209 -28.25 -5.99 6.56
C SER A 209 -27.11 -5.00 6.84
N THR A 210 -25.94 -5.47 7.29
CA THR A 210 -24.78 -4.61 7.62
C THR A 210 -23.83 -4.42 6.45
N ILE A 211 -23.97 -5.20 5.38
CA ILE A 211 -23.09 -5.15 4.21
C ILE A 211 -23.11 -3.74 3.59
N GLY A 212 -24.30 -3.16 3.39
CA GLY A 212 -24.43 -1.83 2.79
C GLY A 212 -23.66 -0.76 3.57
N LEU A 213 -23.81 -0.72 4.90
CA LEU A 213 -23.10 0.24 5.74
C LEU A 213 -21.58 0.02 5.71
N ARG A 214 -21.11 -1.23 5.68
CA ARG A 214 -19.68 -1.55 5.56
C ARG A 214 -19.09 -1.09 4.24
N VAL A 215 -19.77 -1.38 3.13
CA VAL A 215 -19.34 -0.96 1.79
C VAL A 215 -19.35 0.57 1.67
N LEU A 216 -20.37 1.23 2.23
CA LEU A 216 -20.43 2.69 2.26
C LEU A 216 -19.28 3.29 3.09
N ALA A 217 -19.00 2.76 4.29
CA ALA A 217 -17.90 3.23 5.11
C ALA A 217 -16.55 2.99 4.44
N PHE A 218 -16.34 1.81 3.84
CA PHE A 218 -15.16 1.48 3.06
C PHE A 218 -14.97 2.44 1.88
N GLY A 219 -16.03 2.66 1.08
CA GLY A 219 -16.02 3.61 -0.02
C GLY A 219 -15.73 5.04 0.43
N ALA A 220 -16.36 5.49 1.53
CA ALA A 220 -16.15 6.83 2.07
C ALA A 220 -14.70 7.05 2.50
N GLY A 221 -14.09 6.08 3.19
CA GLY A 221 -12.67 6.16 3.56
C GLY A 221 -11.74 6.17 2.35
N GLY A 222 -12.04 5.33 1.33
CA GLY A 222 -11.28 5.31 0.08
C GLY A 222 -11.38 6.61 -0.70
N VAL A 223 -12.58 7.18 -0.85
CA VAL A 223 -12.80 8.47 -1.51
C VAL A 223 -12.08 9.59 -0.75
N ALA A 224 -12.20 9.64 0.57
CA ALA A 224 -11.52 10.66 1.38
C ALA A 224 -10.00 10.60 1.19
N ALA A 225 -9.39 9.42 1.28
CA ALA A 225 -7.95 9.26 1.06
C ALA A 225 -7.53 9.57 -0.38
N ALA A 226 -8.31 9.15 -1.39
CA ALA A 226 -8.04 9.46 -2.79
C ALA A 226 -8.06 10.97 -3.04
N LEU A 227 -9.04 11.70 -2.49
CA LEU A 227 -9.14 13.16 -2.63
C LEU A 227 -8.00 13.91 -1.92
N LEU A 228 -7.52 13.40 -0.79
CA LEU A 228 -6.46 14.03 -0.01
C LEU A 228 -5.06 13.75 -0.56
N VAL A 229 -4.82 12.53 -1.05
CA VAL A 229 -3.47 12.05 -1.37
C VAL A 229 -3.23 11.94 -2.87
N TRP A 230 -4.17 11.34 -3.60
CA TRP A 230 -3.98 11.07 -5.03
C TRP A 230 -4.45 12.22 -5.92
N TRP A 231 -5.57 12.85 -5.59
CA TRP A 231 -6.23 13.85 -6.43
C TRP A 231 -5.36 15.05 -6.81
N PRO A 232 -4.55 15.64 -5.90
CA PRO A 232 -3.68 16.76 -6.28
C PRO A 232 -2.75 16.42 -7.45
N TRP A 233 -2.19 15.21 -7.45
CA TRP A 233 -1.36 14.72 -8.56
C TRP A 233 -2.20 14.32 -9.77
N ALA A 234 -3.30 13.59 -9.55
CA ALA A 234 -4.18 13.14 -10.63
C ALA A 234 -4.69 14.29 -11.49
N LYS A 235 -4.98 15.44 -10.87
CA LYS A 235 -5.36 16.67 -11.59
C LYS A 235 -4.24 17.16 -12.51
N GLN A 236 -3.01 17.25 -12.00
CA GLN A 236 -1.86 17.69 -12.80
C GLN A 236 -1.56 16.73 -13.95
N THR A 237 -1.66 15.43 -13.70
CA THR A 237 -1.49 14.39 -14.72
C THR A 237 -2.62 14.41 -15.75
N TRP A 238 -3.86 14.71 -15.34
CA TRP A 238 -4.97 14.88 -16.27
C TRP A 238 -4.69 16.05 -17.23
N GLU A 239 -4.28 17.20 -16.70
CA GLU A 239 -3.99 18.40 -17.49
C GLU A 239 -2.76 18.23 -18.41
N SER A 240 -1.76 17.46 -18.00
CA SER A 240 -0.49 17.33 -18.74
C SER A 240 -0.42 16.07 -19.62
N CYS A 241 -1.08 14.99 -19.22
CA CYS A 241 -0.99 13.67 -19.86
C CYS A 241 -2.34 13.15 -20.39
N GLY A 242 -3.43 13.91 -20.24
CA GLY A 242 -4.78 13.55 -20.66
C GLY A 242 -5.47 12.48 -19.80
N SER A 243 -4.72 11.68 -19.03
CA SER A 243 -5.30 10.69 -18.12
C SER A 243 -4.38 10.39 -16.92
N PRO A 244 -4.90 10.37 -15.68
CA PRO A 244 -4.15 10.07 -14.47
C PRO A 244 -3.93 8.57 -14.22
N ILE A 245 -4.51 7.71 -15.05
CA ILE A 245 -4.50 6.25 -14.87
C ILE A 245 -3.71 5.58 -16.01
N TYR A 246 -4.08 5.85 -17.26
CA TYR A 246 -3.41 5.32 -18.45
C TYR A 246 -3.04 6.42 -19.45
N PRO A 247 -2.01 7.22 -19.18
CA PRO A 247 -1.57 8.29 -20.07
C PRO A 247 -1.20 7.77 -21.47
N MET A 248 -0.64 6.56 -21.58
CA MET A 248 -0.31 5.95 -22.89
C MET A 248 -1.53 5.49 -23.70
N LEU A 249 -2.65 5.24 -23.04
CA LEU A 249 -3.89 4.83 -23.70
C LEU A 249 -4.80 6.03 -23.97
N ALA A 250 -4.43 7.25 -23.56
CA ALA A 250 -5.28 8.43 -23.73
C ALA A 250 -5.70 8.61 -25.19
N ASP A 251 -4.76 8.45 -26.14
CA ASP A 251 -5.06 8.52 -27.58
C ASP A 251 -5.92 7.36 -28.09
N GLN A 252 -5.76 6.16 -27.52
CA GLN A 252 -6.58 4.98 -27.86
C GLN A 252 -7.98 5.07 -27.26
N LEU A 253 -8.13 5.80 -26.16
CA LEU A 253 -9.39 6.04 -25.47
C LEU A 253 -10.13 7.26 -26.04
N ARG A 254 -9.46 8.18 -26.75
CA ARG A 254 -10.07 9.37 -27.41
C ARG A 254 -11.38 9.09 -28.19
N PRO A 255 -11.53 7.99 -28.95
CA PRO A 255 -12.79 7.69 -29.64
C PRO A 255 -13.99 7.50 -28.69
N TRP A 256 -13.73 7.13 -27.45
CA TRP A 256 -14.75 6.79 -26.44
C TRP A 256 -15.01 7.92 -25.45
N VAL A 257 -13.99 8.71 -25.10
CA VAL A 257 -14.09 9.82 -24.13
C VAL A 257 -14.12 11.22 -24.77
N GLY A 258 -13.98 11.31 -26.09
CA GLY A 258 -13.98 12.60 -26.80
C GLY A 258 -12.64 13.35 -26.70
N HIS A 259 -12.66 14.64 -27.03
CA HIS A 259 -11.49 15.49 -26.83
C HIS A 259 -11.29 15.72 -25.32
N LEU A 260 -10.25 15.10 -24.79
CA LEU A 260 -9.67 15.50 -23.52
C LEU A 260 -9.09 16.91 -23.71
N PRO A 261 -9.33 17.84 -22.77
CA PRO A 261 -8.87 19.23 -22.87
C PRO A 261 -7.36 19.36 -23.04
#